data_AF-A0A1H7UHI0-F1
#
_entry.id   AF-A0A1H7UHI0-F1
#
_cell.length_a   1.000
_cell.length_b   1.000
_cell.length_c   1.000
_cell.angle_alpha   90.00
_cell.angle_beta   90.00
_cell.angle_gamma   90.00
#
_symmetry.space_group_name_H-M   'P 1'
#
loop_
_entity.id
_entity.type
_entity.pdbx_description
1 polymer ?
#
loop_
_entity_poly.entity_id
_entity_poly.type
_entity_poly.pdbx_seq_one_letter_code
_entity_poly.pdbx_strand_id
1 'polypeptide(L)'
;MPEAVERALASAEFRDIRARDRLRSLLQSDLPPRLGSPGEGFGPSAVFAQPPHDLPALLRLADELEQLARREAGERALVWKCASCNARYAVPVSLVRPVSIRCERCGTPVELSAPHSLGEESLIDPFLGVVNTCRRELAVFFREAMARGWPVLVSEGERPGAAAAGGDSVRQ
;
A
#
# COMPACT_ATOMS: atom_id res chain seq x y z
N MET A 1 -7.71 3.69 1.56
CA MET A 1 -7.15 2.52 0.84
C MET A 1 -6.97 2.77 -0.65
N PRO A 2 -7.97 3.24 -1.44
CA PRO A 2 -7.79 3.46 -2.88
C PRO A 2 -6.65 4.44 -3.20
N GLU A 3 -6.58 5.53 -2.45
CA GLU A 3 -5.55 6.56 -2.63
C GLU A 3 -4.11 6.07 -2.37
N ALA A 4 -3.92 5.19 -1.38
CA ALA A 4 -2.60 4.62 -1.09
C ALA A 4 -2.15 3.64 -2.20
N VAL A 5 -3.08 2.88 -2.79
CA VAL A 5 -2.82 2.01 -3.94
C VAL A 5 -2.52 2.82 -5.20
N GLU A 6 -3.30 3.87 -5.47
CA GLU A 6 -3.02 4.81 -6.56
C GLU A 6 -1.65 5.47 -6.40
N ARG A 7 -1.30 5.84 -5.16
CA ARG A 7 0.01 6.43 -4.84
C ARG A 7 1.14 5.41 -4.97
N ALA A 8 0.91 4.16 -4.57
CA ALA A 8 1.87 3.07 -4.72
C ALA A 8 2.26 2.86 -6.19
N LEU A 9 1.27 2.90 -7.08
CA LEU A 9 1.43 2.74 -8.54
C LEU A 9 1.84 4.01 -9.29
N ALA A 10 1.80 5.18 -8.65
CA ALA A 10 2.06 6.47 -9.30
C ALA A 10 3.48 6.62 -9.85
N SER A 11 4.43 5.89 -9.25
CA SER A 11 5.86 5.96 -9.53
C SER A 11 6.40 4.70 -10.23
N ALA A 12 5.53 3.78 -10.64
CA ALA A 12 5.92 2.51 -11.25
C ALA A 12 5.33 2.38 -12.66
N GLU A 13 6.01 1.63 -13.53
CA GLU A 13 5.67 1.55 -14.94
C GLU A 13 5.21 0.14 -15.36
N PHE A 14 4.29 0.10 -16.31
CA PHE A 14 3.82 -1.12 -16.95
C PHE A 14 3.86 -0.89 -18.46
N ARG A 15 4.75 -1.58 -19.19
CA ARG A 15 4.92 -1.40 -20.65
C ARG A 15 5.07 0.08 -21.06
N ASP A 16 5.97 0.77 -20.39
CA ASP A 16 6.35 2.17 -20.69
C ASP A 16 5.21 3.20 -20.47
N ILE A 17 4.11 2.79 -19.83
CA ILE A 17 3.07 3.69 -19.32
C ILE A 17 3.02 3.59 -17.80
N ARG A 18 2.69 4.69 -17.13
CA ARG A 18 2.56 4.69 -15.67
C ARG A 18 1.45 3.74 -15.25
N ALA A 19 1.74 2.84 -14.31
CA ALA A 19 0.82 1.80 -13.88
C ALA A 19 -0.49 2.40 -13.31
N ARG A 20 -0.38 3.52 -12.58
CA ARG A 20 -1.55 4.28 -12.11
C ARG A 20 -2.41 4.81 -13.25
N ASP A 21 -1.81 5.36 -14.30
CA ASP A 21 -2.55 5.98 -15.39
C ASP A 21 -3.26 4.90 -16.22
N ARG A 22 -2.65 3.72 -16.38
CA ARG A 22 -3.30 2.52 -16.92
C ARG A 22 -4.49 2.09 -16.06
N LEU A 23 -4.30 1.97 -14.75
CA LEU A 23 -5.37 1.60 -13.81
C LEU A 23 -6.55 2.57 -13.95
N ARG A 24 -6.28 3.87 -13.93
CA ARG A 24 -7.30 4.92 -14.06
C ARG A 24 -8.02 4.85 -15.40
N SER A 25 -7.29 4.65 -16.50
CA SER A 25 -7.88 4.48 -17.83
C SER A 25 -8.80 3.27 -17.92
N LEU A 26 -8.50 2.17 -17.21
CA LEU A 26 -9.33 0.96 -17.21
C LEU A 26 -10.61 1.14 -16.37
N LEU A 27 -10.53 1.92 -15.29
CA LEU A 27 -11.69 2.23 -14.45
C LEU A 27 -12.60 3.28 -15.10
N GLN A 28 -12.02 4.24 -15.84
CA GLN A 28 -12.75 5.34 -16.48
C GLN A 28 -13.17 5.05 -17.93
N SER A 29 -12.79 3.91 -18.51
CA SER A 29 -13.14 3.62 -19.90
C SER A 29 -14.63 3.36 -20.02
N ASP A 30 -15.32 4.10 -20.91
CA ASP A 30 -16.72 3.86 -21.31
C ASP A 30 -16.91 2.54 -22.07
N LEU A 31 -15.83 1.81 -22.39
CA LEU A 31 -15.95 0.44 -22.91
C LEU A 31 -16.40 -0.49 -21.78
N PRO A 32 -17.52 -1.20 -21.93
CA PRO A 32 -17.98 -2.14 -20.92
C PRO A 32 -16.85 -3.17 -20.67
N PRO A 33 -16.50 -3.42 -19.40
CA PRO A 33 -15.43 -4.33 -19.08
C PRO A 33 -15.70 -5.72 -19.68
N ARG A 34 -14.75 -6.23 -20.47
CA ARG A 34 -14.94 -7.38 -21.38
C ARG A 34 -15.06 -8.74 -20.69
N LEU A 35 -15.16 -8.79 -19.36
CA LEU A 35 -15.35 -10.02 -18.60
C LEU A 35 -16.65 -9.93 -17.80
N GLY A 36 -17.56 -10.87 -18.10
CA GLY A 36 -18.75 -11.10 -17.31
C GLY A 36 -18.36 -11.45 -15.87
N SER A 37 -19.14 -10.96 -14.92
CA SER A 37 -18.88 -11.22 -13.51
C SER A 37 -19.17 -12.71 -13.18
N PRO A 38 -18.36 -13.38 -12.34
CA PRO A 38 -18.48 -14.82 -12.09
C PRO A 38 -19.71 -15.24 -11.25
N GLY A 39 -20.61 -14.31 -10.91
CA GLY A 39 -21.82 -14.60 -10.16
C GLY A 39 -22.52 -13.35 -9.63
N GLU A 40 -23.64 -13.54 -8.92
CA GLU A 40 -24.34 -12.46 -8.22
C GLU A 40 -23.41 -11.81 -7.18
N GLY A 41 -23.39 -10.47 -7.16
CA GLY A 41 -22.52 -9.67 -6.29
C GLY A 41 -21.17 -9.23 -6.89
N PHE A 42 -20.83 -9.68 -8.10
CA PHE A 42 -19.61 -9.23 -8.79
C PHE A 42 -19.94 -8.13 -9.82
N GLY A 43 -19.21 -7.02 -9.74
CA GLY A 43 -19.30 -5.90 -10.70
C GLY A 43 -18.50 -6.14 -11.98
N PRO A 44 -18.72 -5.30 -13.01
CA PRO A 44 -17.98 -5.41 -14.26
C PRO A 44 -16.49 -5.14 -14.03
N SER A 45 -15.62 -6.01 -14.58
CA SER A 45 -14.17 -6.02 -14.30
C SER A 45 -13.35 -5.92 -15.59
N ALA A 46 -12.31 -5.08 -15.59
CA ALA A 46 -11.41 -4.90 -16.72
C ALA A 46 -10.10 -5.66 -16.51
N VAL A 47 -9.43 -6.06 -17.60
CA VAL A 47 -8.15 -6.79 -17.55
C VAL A 47 -7.00 -5.79 -17.45
N PHE A 48 -6.33 -5.77 -16.32
CA PHE A 48 -5.10 -4.98 -16.14
C PHE A 48 -3.91 -5.64 -16.86
N ALA A 49 -3.74 -6.95 -16.67
CA ALA A 49 -2.68 -7.73 -17.30
C ALA A 49 -3.09 -9.20 -17.51
N GLN A 50 -2.59 -9.84 -18.57
CA GLN A 50 -2.88 -11.23 -18.92
C GLN A 50 -1.61 -12.02 -19.33
N PRO A 51 -1.34 -13.18 -18.69
CA PRO A 51 -0.32 -14.13 -19.15
C PRO A 51 -0.68 -14.80 -20.48
N PRO A 52 0.32 -15.22 -21.29
CA PRO A 52 1.75 -15.05 -21.09
C PRO A 52 2.28 -13.69 -21.60
N HIS A 53 1.45 -12.91 -22.31
CA HIS A 53 1.91 -11.76 -23.10
C HIS A 53 2.37 -10.60 -22.21
N ASP A 54 1.70 -10.38 -21.07
CA ASP A 54 2.01 -9.30 -20.14
C ASP A 54 2.99 -9.73 -19.03
N LEU A 55 3.33 -11.02 -18.97
CA LEU A 55 4.09 -11.61 -17.86
C LEU A 55 5.45 -10.93 -17.61
N PRO A 56 6.30 -10.65 -18.62
CA PRO A 56 7.55 -9.95 -18.38
C PRO A 56 7.36 -8.52 -17.83
N ALA A 57 6.33 -7.82 -18.30
CA ALA A 57 6.05 -6.45 -17.85
C ALA A 57 5.49 -6.43 -16.42
N LEU A 58 4.64 -7.41 -16.07
CA LEU A 58 4.06 -7.51 -14.73
C LEU A 58 5.10 -7.89 -13.67
N LEU A 59 6.05 -8.77 -14.02
CA LEU A 59 7.16 -9.10 -13.11
C LEU A 59 8.11 -7.93 -12.90
N ARG A 60 8.43 -7.16 -13.96
CA ARG A 60 9.21 -5.91 -13.82
C ARG A 60 8.50 -4.91 -12.91
N LEU A 61 7.20 -4.72 -13.09
CA LEU A 61 6.39 -3.86 -12.21
C LEU A 61 6.47 -4.33 -10.75
N ALA A 62 6.37 -5.63 -10.48
CA ALA A 62 6.49 -6.17 -9.13
C ALA A 62 7.89 -5.93 -8.52
N ASP A 63 8.96 -6.07 -9.31
CA ASP A 63 10.32 -5.76 -8.87
C ASP A 63 10.50 -4.25 -8.58
N GLU A 64 9.95 -3.38 -9.43
CA GLU A 64 10.00 -1.92 -9.25
C GLU A 64 9.28 -1.48 -7.96
N LEU A 65 8.09 -2.01 -7.71
CA LEU A 65 7.31 -1.71 -6.49
C LEU A 65 8.07 -2.12 -5.23
N GLU A 66 8.66 -3.32 -5.22
CA GLU A 66 9.47 -3.81 -4.11
C GLU A 66 10.71 -2.93 -3.89
N GLN A 67 11.40 -2.54 -4.97
CA GLN A 67 12.56 -1.65 -4.87
C GLN A 67 12.18 -0.26 -4.37
N LEU A 68 11.06 0.31 -4.84
CA LEU A 68 10.55 1.60 -4.35
C LEU A 68 10.22 1.50 -2.87
N ALA A 69 9.54 0.43 -2.44
CA ALA A 69 9.22 0.20 -1.04
C ALA A 69 10.46 0.05 -0.16
N ARG A 70 11.57 -0.48 -0.69
CA ARG A 70 12.85 -0.57 0.03
C ARG A 70 13.58 0.77 0.08
N ARG A 71 13.65 1.50 -1.04
CA ARG A 71 14.29 2.82 -1.12
C ARG A 71 13.59 3.85 -0.24
N GLU A 72 12.26 3.81 -0.22
CA GLU A 72 11.42 4.77 0.51
C GLU A 72 10.98 4.27 1.90
N ALA A 73 11.46 3.11 2.36
CA ALA A 73 11.18 2.61 3.72
C ALA A 73 11.71 3.55 4.82
N GLY A 74 12.63 4.47 4.44
CA GLY A 74 13.29 5.40 5.33
C GLY A 74 14.14 4.72 6.40
N GLU A 75 14.66 5.52 7.31
CA GLU A 75 15.44 5.02 8.42
C GLU A 75 14.50 4.51 9.53
N ARG A 76 14.77 3.30 10.03
CA ARG A 76 14.02 2.72 11.15
C ARG A 76 14.58 3.29 12.44
N ALA A 77 13.73 3.52 13.43
CA ALA A 77 14.13 3.98 14.74
C ALA A 77 13.59 3.08 15.85
N LEU A 78 14.39 2.91 16.90
CA LEU A 78 13.89 2.40 18.16
C LEU A 78 13.20 3.53 18.93
N VAL A 79 12.15 3.17 19.65
CA VAL A 79 11.32 4.13 20.38
C VAL A 79 11.38 3.88 21.88
N TRP A 80 11.49 4.96 22.66
CA TRP A 80 11.39 4.95 24.13
C TRP A 80 10.39 6.00 24.59
N LYS A 81 9.93 5.84 25.83
CA LYS A 81 9.12 6.85 26.52
C LYS A 81 9.73 7.15 27.89
N CYS A 82 9.71 8.41 28.28
CA CYS A 82 10.03 8.80 29.65
C CYS A 82 8.99 8.20 30.61
N ALA A 83 9.44 7.48 31.63
CA ALA A 83 8.57 6.83 32.61
C ALA A 83 7.73 7.82 33.44
N SER A 84 8.16 9.08 33.55
CA SER A 84 7.46 10.09 34.35
C SER A 84 6.43 10.89 33.54
N CYS A 85 6.80 11.41 32.36
CA CYS A 85 5.96 12.34 31.60
C CYS A 85 5.53 11.83 30.22
N ASN A 86 5.84 10.59 29.86
CA ASN A 86 5.54 9.97 28.57
C ASN A 86 6.11 10.69 27.34
N ALA A 87 7.10 11.58 27.51
CA ALA A 87 7.84 12.16 26.39
C ALA A 87 8.46 11.05 25.53
N ARG A 88 8.29 11.14 24.22
CA ARG A 88 8.67 10.10 23.27
C ARG A 88 10.03 10.41 22.64
N TYR A 89 10.91 9.42 22.61
CA TYR A 89 12.23 9.48 21.98
C TYR A 89 12.29 8.44 20.87
N ALA A 90 12.71 8.84 19.67
CA ALA A 90 12.93 7.93 18.55
C ALA A 90 14.37 8.12 18.06
N VAL A 91 15.17 7.05 18.09
CA VAL A 91 16.57 7.07 17.65
C VAL A 91 16.75 6.12 16.49
N PRO A 92 17.28 6.58 15.34
CA PRO A 92 17.60 5.71 14.22
C PRO A 92 18.42 4.48 14.66
N VAL A 93 18.06 3.30 14.19
CA VAL A 93 18.70 2.01 14.56
C VAL A 93 20.22 2.08 14.34
N SER A 94 20.66 2.75 13.28
CA SER A 94 22.07 2.99 12.93
C SER A 94 22.85 3.80 13.99
N LEU A 95 22.15 4.62 14.78
CA LEU A 95 22.70 5.53 15.77
C LEU A 95 22.46 5.06 17.21
N VAL A 96 21.75 3.95 17.43
CA VAL A 96 21.44 3.44 18.77
C VAL A 96 22.73 3.03 19.49
N ARG A 97 22.94 3.62 20.66
CA ARG A 97 24.03 3.29 21.58
C ARG A 97 23.44 3.32 22.99
N PRO A 98 23.82 2.42 23.91
CA PRO A 98 23.35 2.48 25.30
C PRO A 98 23.78 3.81 25.93
N VAL A 99 22.83 4.71 26.14
CA VAL A 99 23.09 6.02 26.76
C VAL A 99 21.96 6.36 27.73
N SER A 100 22.30 7.08 28.79
CA SER A 100 21.33 7.69 29.70
C SER A 100 21.29 9.18 29.44
N ILE A 101 20.12 9.68 29.03
CA ILE A 101 19.89 11.11 28.78
C ILE A 101 18.90 11.67 29.79
N ARG A 102 18.88 12.99 29.97
CA ARG A 102 17.86 13.67 30.77
C ARG A 102 16.63 13.93 29.89
N CYS A 103 15.43 13.62 30.38
CA CYS A 103 14.21 13.99 29.68
C CYS A 103 14.10 15.51 29.55
N GLU A 104 13.99 16.02 28.33
CA GLU A 104 13.86 17.45 28.04
C GLU A 104 12.62 18.12 28.66
N ARG A 105 11.59 17.34 29.01
CA ARG A 105 10.36 17.86 29.64
C ARG A 105 10.39 17.88 31.17
N CYS A 106 10.90 16.83 31.80
CA CYS A 106 10.79 16.66 33.26
C CYS A 106 12.13 16.41 33.97
N GLY A 107 13.23 16.29 33.23
CA GLY A 107 14.58 16.08 33.77
C GLY A 107 14.85 14.66 34.30
N THR A 108 13.84 13.78 34.35
CA THR A 108 14.01 12.37 34.74
C THR A 108 14.93 11.65 33.75
N PRO A 109 15.87 10.80 34.22
CA PRO A 109 16.72 10.02 33.34
C PRO A 109 15.89 9.08 32.45
N VAL A 110 16.28 8.98 31.18
CA VAL A 110 15.72 8.04 30.20
C VAL A 110 16.88 7.20 29.68
N GLU A 111 16.77 5.89 29.88
CA GLU A 111 17.77 4.95 29.38
C GLU A 111 17.41 4.53 27.95
N LEU A 112 18.22 4.99 27.00
CA LEU A 112 18.09 4.63 25.59
C LEU A 112 19.00 3.44 25.29
N SER A 113 18.57 2.26 25.72
CA SER A 113 19.21 0.99 25.38
C SER A 113 18.23 0.10 24.62
N ALA A 114 18.73 -0.62 23.60
CA ALA A 114 17.89 -1.40 22.69
C ALA A 114 16.94 -2.40 23.40
N PRO A 115 17.35 -3.12 24.47
CA PRO A 115 16.48 -4.04 25.19
C PRO A 115 15.29 -3.37 25.88
N HIS A 116 15.42 -2.09 26.22
CA HIS A 116 14.38 -1.31 26.90
C HIS A 116 13.55 -0.46 25.93
N SER A 117 13.74 -0.66 24.63
CA SER A 117 12.91 0.01 23.61
C SER A 117 11.51 -0.59 23.58
N LEU A 118 10.54 0.22 23.14
CA LEU A 118 9.15 -0.17 22.91
C LEU A 118 8.94 -0.83 21.55
N GLY A 119 10.02 -1.00 20.77
CA GLY A 119 10.01 -1.56 19.43
C GLY A 119 10.61 -0.63 18.37
N GLU A 120 10.68 -1.15 17.15
CA GLU A 120 11.13 -0.43 15.96
C GLU A 120 9.93 0.21 15.25
N GLU A 121 9.99 1.51 15.05
CA GLU A 121 9.04 2.27 14.23
C GLU A 121 9.77 2.89 13.03
N SER A 122 9.07 3.07 11.91
CA SER A 122 9.65 3.84 10.81
C SER A 122 9.56 5.33 11.12
N LEU A 123 10.63 6.09 10.86
CA LEU A 123 10.64 7.55 11.01
C LEU A 123 9.93 8.28 9.86
N ILE A 124 9.42 7.54 8.87
CA ILE A 124 8.70 8.13 7.74
C ILE A 124 7.28 8.57 8.13
N ASP A 125 6.73 9.46 7.32
CA ASP A 125 5.30 9.80 7.33
C ASP A 125 4.44 8.52 7.34
N PRO A 126 3.51 8.35 8.30
CA PRO A 126 2.62 7.19 8.36
C PRO A 126 1.94 6.85 7.03
N PHE A 127 1.57 7.86 6.24
CA PHE A 127 0.97 7.62 4.92
C PHE A 127 1.95 6.95 3.96
N LEU A 128 3.22 7.34 3.96
CA LEU A 128 4.27 6.69 3.18
C LEU A 128 4.51 5.24 3.62
N GLY A 129 4.37 4.97 4.93
CA GLY A 129 4.37 3.61 5.47
C GLY A 129 3.29 2.73 4.85
N VAL A 130 2.05 3.23 4.79
CA VAL A 130 0.92 2.53 4.15
C VAL A 130 1.17 2.33 2.65
N VAL A 131 1.68 3.34 1.95
CA VAL A 131 2.04 3.23 0.53
C VAL A 131 3.08 2.14 0.29
N ASN A 132 4.11 2.06 1.14
CA ASN A 132 5.13 1.02 1.05
C ASN A 132 4.59 -0.39 1.33
N THR A 133 3.66 -0.54 2.28
CA THR A 133 2.94 -1.79 2.50
C THR A 133 2.16 -2.20 1.24
N CYS A 134 1.37 -1.29 0.67
CA CYS A 134 0.63 -1.57 -0.56
C CYS A 134 1.54 -1.98 -1.73
N ARG A 135 2.72 -1.33 -1.88
CA ARG A 135 3.70 -1.72 -2.91
C ARG A 135 4.16 -3.17 -2.75
N ARG A 136 4.47 -3.60 -1.52
CA ARG A 136 4.90 -4.98 -1.23
C ARG A 136 3.78 -5.98 -1.48
N GLU A 137 2.57 -5.68 -1.01
CA GLU A 137 1.41 -6.55 -1.21
C GLU A 137 1.08 -6.71 -2.71
N LEU A 138 1.09 -5.61 -3.47
CA LEU A 138 0.90 -5.66 -4.93
C LEU A 138 2.00 -6.47 -5.63
N ALA A 139 3.27 -6.30 -5.22
CA ALA A 139 4.37 -7.06 -5.77
C ALA A 139 4.21 -8.57 -5.52
N VAL A 140 3.80 -8.98 -4.32
CA VAL A 140 3.50 -10.38 -3.99
C VAL A 140 2.34 -10.89 -4.84
N PHE A 141 1.22 -10.15 -4.86
CA PHE A 141 0.03 -10.50 -5.62
C PHE A 141 0.35 -10.72 -7.11
N PHE A 142 1.11 -9.81 -7.73
CA PHE A 142 1.49 -9.94 -9.14
C PHE A 142 2.35 -11.18 -9.40
N ARG A 143 3.31 -11.49 -8.52
CA ARG A 143 4.12 -12.72 -8.64
C ARG A 143 3.25 -13.97 -8.52
N GLU A 144 2.31 -13.99 -7.58
CA GLU A 144 1.40 -15.12 -7.37
C GLU A 144 0.45 -15.32 -8.56
N ALA A 145 -0.13 -14.23 -9.07
CA ALA A 145 -0.97 -14.26 -10.27
C ALA A 145 -0.20 -14.85 -11.45
N MET A 146 1.06 -14.46 -11.65
CA MET A 146 1.91 -15.01 -12.71
C MET A 146 2.26 -16.47 -12.50
N ALA A 147 2.62 -16.87 -11.29
CA ALA A 147 2.93 -18.27 -10.96
C ALA A 147 1.75 -19.20 -11.23
N ARG A 148 0.52 -18.69 -11.09
CA ARG A 148 -0.72 -19.44 -11.34
C ARG A 148 -1.28 -19.25 -12.76
N GLY A 149 -0.67 -18.41 -13.59
CA GLY A 149 -1.15 -18.10 -14.93
C GLY A 149 -2.47 -17.32 -14.95
N TRP A 150 -2.80 -16.61 -13.87
CA TRP A 150 -4.07 -15.91 -13.71
C TRP A 150 -4.00 -14.49 -14.30
N PRO A 151 -5.05 -14.03 -15.01
CA PRO A 151 -5.17 -12.64 -15.40
C PRO A 151 -5.39 -11.76 -14.16
N VAL A 152 -4.82 -10.56 -14.17
CA VAL A 152 -5.08 -9.54 -13.15
C VAL A 152 -6.25 -8.69 -13.60
N LEU A 153 -7.30 -8.67 -12.77
CA LEU A 153 -8.52 -7.91 -13.00
C LEU A 153 -8.57 -6.69 -12.09
N VAL A 154 -9.22 -5.64 -12.58
CA VAL A 154 -9.53 -4.43 -11.82
C VAL A 154 -11.01 -4.12 -11.95
N SER A 155 -11.63 -3.75 -10.85
CA SER A 155 -13.04 -3.36 -10.80
C SER A 155 -13.19 -2.19 -9.85
N GLU A 156 -14.22 -1.37 -10.06
CA GLU A 156 -14.68 -0.49 -9.01
C GLU A 156 -15.29 -1.36 -7.91
N GLY A 157 -14.81 -1.21 -6.67
CA GLY A 157 -15.45 -1.84 -5.53
C GLY A 157 -16.85 -1.26 -5.35
N GLU A 158 -17.79 -2.08 -4.89
CA GLU A 158 -19.11 -1.61 -4.48
C GLU A 158 -18.91 -0.51 -3.43
N ARG A 159 -19.30 0.73 -3.73
CA ARG A 159 -19.46 1.74 -2.68
C ARG A 159 -20.61 1.25 -1.81
N PRO A 160 -20.39 0.98 -0.51
CA PRO A 160 -21.52 0.73 0.39
C PRO A 160 -22.34 2.02 0.47
N GLY A 161 -23.44 2.10 -0.30
CA GLY A 161 -24.32 3.27 -0.33
C GLY A 161 -25.08 3.54 -1.63
N ALA A 162 -24.78 2.88 -2.75
CA ALA A 162 -25.45 3.16 -4.03
C ALA A 162 -26.59 2.19 -4.42
N ALA A 163 -26.99 1.29 -3.51
CA ALA A 163 -28.04 0.29 -3.75
C ALA A 163 -29.41 0.63 -3.13
N ALA A 164 -29.74 1.91 -2.94
CA ALA A 164 -31.03 2.34 -2.40
C ALA A 164 -31.63 3.58 -3.08
N ALA A 165 -31.42 3.74 -4.39
CA ALA A 165 -32.11 4.78 -5.16
C ALA A 165 -32.53 4.22 -6.53
N GLY A 166 -33.56 3.39 -6.55
CA GLY A 166 -34.11 2.90 -7.82
C GLY A 166 -35.14 1.80 -7.63
N GLY A 167 -36.35 2.17 -7.20
CA GLY A 167 -37.45 1.23 -7.13
C GLY A 167 -38.72 1.82 -6.55
N ASP A 168 -39.31 2.82 -7.20
CA ASP A 168 -40.75 2.75 -7.46
C ASP A 168 -41.19 3.76 -8.52
N SER A 169 -41.29 3.24 -9.74
CA SER A 169 -42.28 3.66 -10.70
C SER A 169 -42.64 2.45 -11.53
N VAL A 170 -43.88 1.97 -11.38
CA VAL A 170 -44.84 1.75 -12.48
C VAL A 170 -46.10 1.03 -11.94
N ARG A 171 -47.23 1.77 -12.01
CA ARG A 171 -48.61 1.39 -12.37
C ARG A 171 -49.34 0.29 -11.58
N GLN A 172 -50.49 0.65 -11.00
CA GLN A 172 -51.83 0.46 -11.60
C GLN A 172 -52.78 1.55 -11.14
#